data_AF-A0A1F4T6D7-F1
#
_entry.id   AF-A0A1F4T6D7-F1
#
_cell.length_a   1.000
_cell.length_b   1.000
_cell.length_c   1.000
_cell.angle_alpha   90.00
_cell.angle_beta   90.00
_cell.angle_gamma   90.00
#
_symmetry.space_group_name_H-M   'P 1'
#
loop_
_entity.id
_entity.type
_entity.pdbx_description
1 polymer ?
#
loop_
_entity_poly.entity_id
_entity_poly.type
_entity_poly.pdbx_seq_one_letter_code
_entity_poly.pdbx_strand_id
1 'polypeptide(L)'
;MRRRPASSFIVKQESIFRRTTADDLVSSLVGASVVFILAALIFTLTSEWLIDFTLRAVPLDYQQLAALPLRTAYLLFFILGAIVPALLAFFVRTYRRELVDGEVRSLRRSCLVYFTGALAASALLIYKGIAYVVFFGSDPIFPMEGMNERLFFGSQFLEKFLFGLADLFLAAGLIWALALIWRVSRR
;
A
#
# COMPACT_ATOMS: atom_id res chain seq x y z
N MET A 1 -61.12 -23.83 4.50
CA MET A 1 -59.65 -23.92 4.60
C MET A 1 -59.02 -22.79 3.79
N ARG A 2 -58.45 -21.76 4.44
CA ARG A 2 -57.75 -20.65 3.78
C ARG A 2 -56.23 -20.83 3.98
N ARG A 3 -55.51 -21.19 2.92
CA ARG A 3 -54.03 -21.17 2.91
C ARG A 3 -53.57 -19.70 2.85
N ARG A 4 -52.83 -19.25 3.86
CA ARG A 4 -52.08 -17.98 3.82
C ARG A 4 -50.80 -18.16 3.00
N PRO A 5 -50.33 -17.11 2.31
CA PRO A 5 -49.26 -17.23 1.32
C PRO A 5 -47.88 -17.33 1.97
N ALA A 6 -47.10 -18.33 1.56
CA ALA A 6 -45.70 -18.55 1.93
C ALA A 6 -44.71 -17.59 1.21
N SER A 7 -45.20 -16.54 0.55
CA SER A 7 -44.39 -15.67 -0.31
C SER A 7 -43.58 -14.61 0.45
N SER A 8 -43.89 -14.30 1.72
CA SER A 8 -43.15 -13.29 2.48
C SER A 8 -41.84 -13.80 3.08
N PHE A 9 -41.67 -15.12 3.22
CA PHE A 9 -40.44 -15.73 3.77
C PHE A 9 -39.34 -15.91 2.73
N ILE A 10 -39.70 -16.16 1.46
CA ILE A 10 -38.73 -16.40 0.38
C ILE A 10 -38.02 -15.09 0.00
N VAL A 11 -38.76 -13.96 -0.05
CA VAL A 11 -38.18 -12.63 -0.33
C VAL A 11 -37.18 -12.20 0.75
N LYS A 12 -37.37 -12.65 2.00
CA LYS A 12 -36.45 -12.32 3.09
C LYS A 12 -35.16 -13.14 3.04
N GLN A 13 -35.18 -14.35 2.49
CA GLN A 13 -33.97 -15.18 2.34
C GLN A 13 -33.10 -14.78 1.15
N GLU A 14 -33.64 -14.23 0.06
CA GLU A 14 -32.82 -13.71 -1.05
C GLU A 14 -32.01 -12.47 -0.66
N SER A 15 -32.46 -11.70 0.34
CA SER A 15 -31.70 -10.56 0.88
C SER A 15 -30.49 -10.97 1.73
N ILE A 16 -30.41 -12.24 2.15
CA ILE A 16 -29.35 -12.76 3.02
C ILE A 16 -28.16 -13.30 2.20
N PHE A 17 -28.34 -13.56 0.89
CA PHE A 17 -27.33 -14.22 0.07
C PHE A 17 -26.90 -13.46 -1.20
N ARG A 18 -27.32 -12.21 -1.40
CA ARG A 18 -26.62 -11.31 -2.35
C ARG A 18 -25.40 -10.72 -1.66
N ARG A 19 -24.27 -11.41 -1.79
CA ARG A 19 -22.95 -10.78 -1.63
C ARG A 19 -22.95 -9.56 -2.54
N THR A 20 -22.96 -8.37 -1.97
CA THR A 20 -22.96 -7.15 -2.78
C THR A 20 -21.55 -6.99 -3.36
N THR A 21 -21.45 -6.42 -4.56
CA THR A 21 -20.15 -6.10 -5.21
C THR A 21 -19.25 -5.28 -4.28
N ALA A 22 -19.83 -4.50 -3.37
CA ALA A 22 -19.14 -3.75 -2.32
C ALA A 22 -18.51 -4.65 -1.25
N ASP A 23 -19.18 -5.73 -0.81
CA ASP A 23 -18.61 -6.68 0.16
C ASP A 23 -17.39 -7.43 -0.42
N ASP A 24 -17.41 -7.73 -1.72
CA ASP A 24 -16.27 -8.31 -2.43
C ASP A 24 -15.08 -7.32 -2.51
N LEU A 25 -15.35 -6.02 -2.70
CA LEU A 25 -14.31 -4.99 -2.66
C LEU A 25 -13.72 -4.84 -1.26
N VAL A 26 -14.56 -4.81 -0.22
CA VAL A 26 -14.11 -4.73 1.18
C VAL A 26 -13.24 -5.93 1.53
N SER A 27 -13.67 -7.15 1.21
CA SER A 27 -12.88 -8.35 1.48
C SER A 27 -11.55 -8.36 0.73
N SER A 28 -11.52 -7.86 -0.51
CA SER A 28 -10.27 -7.69 -1.28
C SER A 28 -9.31 -6.70 -0.62
N LEU A 29 -9.81 -5.56 -0.13
CA LEU A 29 -8.99 -4.54 0.53
C LEU A 29 -8.46 -5.00 1.88
N VAL A 30 -9.28 -5.69 2.67
CA VAL A 30 -8.85 -6.30 3.94
C VAL A 30 -7.82 -7.39 3.67
N GLY A 31 -8.07 -8.26 2.69
CA GLY A 31 -7.13 -9.30 2.28
C GLY A 31 -5.79 -8.73 1.85
N ALA A 32 -5.80 -7.68 1.02
CA ALA A 32 -4.59 -6.96 0.63
C ALA A 32 -3.86 -6.41 1.86
N SER A 33 -4.58 -5.76 2.78
CA SER A 33 -3.99 -5.20 4.01
C SER A 33 -3.26 -6.28 4.82
N VAL A 34 -3.87 -7.45 5.01
CA VAL A 34 -3.24 -8.57 5.73
C VAL A 34 -1.97 -9.06 5.01
N VAL A 35 -2.02 -9.21 3.69
CA VAL A 35 -0.85 -9.60 2.89
C VAL A 35 0.28 -8.58 3.05
N PHE A 36 -0.02 -7.29 3.01
CA PHE A 36 0.97 -6.22 3.21
C PHE A 36 1.53 -6.21 4.64
N ILE A 37 0.73 -6.49 5.67
CA ILE A 37 1.22 -6.63 7.05
C ILE A 37 2.24 -7.78 7.14
N LEU A 38 1.91 -8.94 6.57
CA LEU A 38 2.81 -10.09 6.57
C LEU A 38 4.09 -9.80 5.77
N ALA A 39 3.95 -9.20 4.58
CA ALA A 39 5.09 -8.80 3.76
C ALA A 39 5.97 -7.77 4.47
N ALA A 40 5.37 -6.82 5.19
CA ALA A 40 6.10 -5.81 5.96
C ALA A 40 6.88 -6.46 7.10
N LEU A 41 6.28 -7.44 7.79
CA LEU A 41 6.93 -8.16 8.88
C LEU A 41 8.11 -9.02 8.37
N ILE A 42 7.93 -9.71 7.24
CA ILE A 42 9.01 -10.42 6.56
C ILE A 42 10.11 -9.45 6.16
N PHE A 43 9.75 -8.29 5.59
CA PHE A 43 10.70 -7.26 5.19
C PHE A 43 11.49 -6.69 6.37
N THR A 44 10.86 -6.46 7.53
CA THR A 44 11.58 -6.04 8.73
C THR A 44 12.62 -7.07 9.16
N LEU A 45 12.25 -8.35 9.19
CA LEU A 45 13.18 -9.41 9.57
C LEU A 45 14.35 -9.56 8.59
N THR A 46 14.08 -9.49 7.29
CA THR A 46 15.12 -9.61 6.27
C THR A 46 16.02 -8.38 6.19
N SER A 47 15.47 -7.18 6.44
CA SER A 47 16.25 -5.94 6.46
C SER A 47 17.17 -5.85 7.66
N GLU A 48 16.71 -6.20 8.86
CA GLU A 48 17.57 -6.25 10.05
C GLU A 48 18.70 -7.29 9.86
N TRP A 49 18.38 -8.48 9.32
CA TRP A 49 19.40 -9.46 8.96
C TRP A 49 20.42 -8.93 7.94
N LEU A 50 19.97 -8.21 6.91
CA LEU A 50 20.84 -7.60 5.90
C LEU A 50 21.77 -6.54 6.52
N ILE A 51 21.23 -5.70 7.40
CA ILE A 51 21.98 -4.65 8.11
C ILE A 51 23.06 -5.30 8.98
N ASP A 52 22.68 -6.27 9.83
CA ASP A 52 23.60 -6.96 10.72
C ASP A 52 24.71 -7.69 9.98
N PHE A 53 24.35 -8.34 8.86
CA PHE A 53 25.32 -9.07 8.05
C PHE A 53 26.29 -8.12 7.32
N THR A 54 25.78 -7.05 6.73
CA THR A 54 26.57 -6.17 5.84
C THR A 54 27.39 -5.15 6.63
N LEU A 55 26.85 -4.65 7.75
CA LEU A 55 27.46 -3.55 8.51
C LEU A 55 28.12 -4.01 9.80
N ARG A 56 28.32 -5.32 10.01
CA ARG A 56 28.88 -5.89 11.25
C ARG A 56 30.20 -5.26 11.70
N ALA A 57 31.03 -4.84 10.74
CA ALA A 57 32.35 -4.25 10.99
C ALA A 57 32.32 -2.72 11.14
N VAL A 58 31.17 -2.10 10.90
CA VAL A 58 30.97 -0.64 10.97
C VAL A 58 30.54 -0.25 12.39
N PRO A 59 30.99 0.89 12.95
CA PRO A 59 30.54 1.33 14.28
C PRO A 59 29.03 1.54 14.33
N LEU A 60 28.42 1.23 15.49
CA LEU A 60 26.96 1.20 15.71
C LEU A 60 26.25 2.50 15.29
N ASP A 61 26.85 3.66 15.52
CA ASP A 61 26.27 4.96 15.16
C ASP A 61 26.06 5.10 13.64
N TYR A 62 27.02 4.61 12.86
CA TYR A 62 26.93 4.63 11.39
C TYR A 62 26.00 3.53 10.86
N GLN A 63 25.89 2.40 11.55
CA GLN A 63 24.90 1.36 11.20
C GLN A 63 23.48 1.92 11.26
N GLN A 64 23.16 2.69 12.30
CA GLN A 64 21.83 3.29 12.46
C GLN A 64 21.51 4.30 11.36
N LEU A 65 22.50 5.11 10.96
CA LEU A 65 22.34 6.07 9.86
C LEU A 65 22.10 5.35 8.53
N ALA A 66 22.89 4.32 8.21
CA ALA A 66 22.73 3.54 6.99
C ALA A 66 21.42 2.74 6.94
N ALA A 67 20.89 2.33 8.10
CA ALA A 67 19.61 1.62 8.21
C ALA A 67 18.37 2.53 8.06
N LEU A 68 18.53 3.85 8.24
CA LEU A 68 17.42 4.80 8.29
C LEU A 68 16.54 4.81 7.01
N PRO A 69 17.11 4.73 5.78
CA PRO A 69 16.31 4.60 4.56
C PRO A 69 15.49 3.31 4.50
N LEU A 70 16.04 2.17 4.92
CA LEU A 70 15.33 0.88 4.96
C LEU A 70 14.18 0.90 5.97
N ARG A 71 14.40 1.48 7.15
CA ARG A 71 13.35 1.65 8.17
C ARG A 71 12.23 2.58 7.68
N THR A 72 12.60 3.64 6.98
CA THR A 72 11.63 4.56 6.36
C THR A 72 10.83 3.87 5.26
N ALA A 73 11.49 3.05 4.42
CA ALA A 73 10.84 2.25 3.39
C ALA A 73 9.83 1.26 3.99
N TYR A 74 10.17 0.58 5.08
CA TYR A 74 9.25 -0.28 5.83
C TYR A 74 8.01 0.48 6.30
N LEU A 75 8.20 1.63 6.95
CA LEU A 75 7.08 2.41 7.49
C LEU A 75 6.13 2.86 6.37
N LEU A 76 6.68 3.38 5.28
CA LEU A 76 5.90 3.78 4.10
C LEU A 76 5.18 2.58 3.46
N PHE A 77 5.85 1.45 3.31
CA PHE A 77 5.24 0.21 2.81
C PHE A 77 4.07 -0.25 3.68
N PHE A 78 4.22 -0.18 5.02
CA PHE A 78 3.17 -0.54 5.96
C PHE A 78 1.98 0.43 5.90
N ILE A 79 2.23 1.73 5.90
CA ILE A 79 1.16 2.74 5.84
C ILE A 79 0.40 2.62 4.51
N LEU A 80 1.12 2.60 3.40
CA LEU A 80 0.53 2.59 2.06
C LEU A 80 -0.11 1.24 1.71
N GLY A 81 0.48 0.14 2.16
CA GLY A 81 0.03 -1.22 1.86
C GLY A 81 -1.03 -1.76 2.80
N ALA A 82 -1.01 -1.37 4.08
CA ALA A 82 -1.92 -1.92 5.09
C ALA A 82 -2.91 -0.89 5.64
N ILE A 83 -2.43 0.26 6.12
CA ILE A 83 -3.29 1.23 6.80
C ILE A 83 -4.29 1.87 5.83
N VAL A 84 -3.80 2.40 4.69
CA VAL A 84 -4.67 3.08 3.73
C VAL A 84 -5.74 2.14 3.14
N PRO A 85 -5.44 0.91 2.70
CA PRO A 85 -6.46 -0.01 2.23
C PRO A 85 -7.45 -0.43 3.32
N ALA A 86 -7.02 -0.59 4.57
CA ALA A 86 -7.91 -0.86 5.69
C ALA A 86 -8.88 0.31 5.94
N LEU A 87 -8.40 1.56 5.86
CA LEU A 87 -9.24 2.76 5.95
C LEU A 87 -10.23 2.83 4.79
N LEU A 88 -9.80 2.58 3.55
CA LEU A 88 -10.68 2.52 2.40
C LEU A 88 -11.74 1.43 2.55
N ALA A 89 -11.37 0.25 3.05
CA ALA A 89 -12.29 -0.84 3.33
C ALA A 89 -13.34 -0.43 4.38
N PHE A 90 -12.92 0.29 5.42
CA PHE A 90 -13.81 0.83 6.45
C PHE A 90 -14.83 1.81 5.85
N PHE A 91 -14.39 2.76 5.02
CA PHE A 91 -15.30 3.71 4.37
C PHE A 91 -16.27 3.02 3.40
N VAL A 92 -15.78 2.12 2.54
CA VAL A 92 -16.63 1.36 1.62
C VAL A 92 -17.67 0.55 2.38
N ARG A 93 -17.28 -0.08 3.50
CA ARG A 93 -18.22 -0.83 4.36
C ARG A 93 -19.26 0.08 5.00
N THR A 94 -18.86 1.28 5.42
CA THR A 94 -19.75 2.26 6.06
C THR A 94 -20.83 2.73 5.09
N TYR A 95 -20.44 3.12 3.88
CA TYR A 95 -21.34 3.67 2.86
C TYR A 95 -21.90 2.62 1.89
N ARG A 96 -21.76 1.31 2.19
CA ARG A 96 -22.13 0.22 1.27
C ARG A 96 -23.58 0.22 0.79
N ARG A 97 -24.49 0.78 1.58
CA ARG A 97 -25.93 0.83 1.25
C ARG A 97 -26.25 1.94 0.24
N GLU A 98 -25.39 2.95 0.15
CA GLU A 98 -25.55 4.10 -0.74
C GLU A 98 -24.77 3.92 -2.05
N LEU A 99 -23.84 2.96 -2.09
CA LEU A 99 -23.01 2.66 -3.25
C LEU A 99 -23.80 1.90 -4.32
N VAL A 100 -23.84 2.47 -5.53
CA VAL A 100 -24.37 1.81 -6.71
C VAL A 100 -23.25 0.98 -7.38
N ASP A 101 -23.58 -0.11 -8.09
CA ASP A 101 -22.60 -1.00 -8.74
C ASP A 101 -21.59 -0.29 -9.67
N GLY A 102 -21.98 0.82 -10.31
CA GLY A 102 -21.08 1.63 -11.12
C GLY A 102 -20.01 2.35 -10.28
N GLU A 103 -20.39 2.82 -9.10
CA GLU A 103 -19.50 3.51 -8.16
C GLU A 103 -18.53 2.52 -7.52
N VAL A 104 -19.00 1.30 -7.18
CA VAL A 104 -18.13 0.22 -6.69
C VAL A 104 -17.07 -0.18 -7.73
N ARG A 105 -17.46 -0.31 -9.01
CA ARG A 105 -16.51 -0.58 -10.08
C ARG A 105 -15.49 0.54 -10.26
N SER A 106 -15.92 1.80 -10.14
CA SER A 106 -15.01 2.94 -10.21
C SER A 106 -14.06 2.99 -9.02
N LEU A 107 -14.54 2.70 -7.81
CA LEU A 107 -13.72 2.58 -6.59
C LEU A 107 -12.68 1.48 -6.76
N ARG A 108 -13.06 0.31 -7.27
CA ARG A 108 -12.11 -0.79 -7.55
C ARG A 108 -11.00 -0.35 -8.50
N ARG A 109 -11.30 0.40 -9.56
CA ARG A 109 -10.28 0.94 -10.48
C ARG A 109 -9.36 1.93 -9.79
N SER A 110 -9.90 2.86 -9.00
CA SER A 110 -9.09 3.82 -8.24
C SER A 110 -8.16 3.12 -7.24
N CYS A 111 -8.63 2.07 -6.57
CA CYS A 111 -7.81 1.25 -5.68
C CYS A 111 -6.68 0.53 -6.44
N LEU A 112 -6.95 0.00 -7.64
CA LEU A 112 -5.94 -0.64 -8.47
C LEU A 112 -4.84 0.36 -8.86
N VAL A 113 -5.22 1.55 -9.33
CA VAL A 113 -4.28 2.64 -9.66
C VAL A 113 -3.42 3.01 -8.44
N TYR A 114 -4.05 3.15 -7.27
CA TYR A 114 -3.36 3.40 -6.01
C TYR A 114 -2.35 2.30 -5.68
N PHE A 115 -2.75 1.02 -5.74
CA PHE A 115 -1.87 -0.10 -5.43
C PHE A 115 -0.67 -0.18 -6.37
N THR A 116 -0.87 0.10 -7.66
CA THR A 116 0.25 0.16 -8.62
C THR A 116 1.26 1.23 -8.23
N GLY A 117 0.78 2.43 -7.88
CA GLY A 117 1.65 3.52 -7.40
C GLY A 117 2.36 3.17 -6.09
N ALA A 118 1.63 2.62 -5.12
CA ALA A 118 2.17 2.19 -3.83
C ALA A 118 3.24 1.10 -3.98
N LEU A 119 3.02 0.10 -4.84
CA LEU A 119 3.99 -0.95 -5.13
C LEU A 119 5.24 -0.38 -5.82
N ALA A 120 5.07 0.50 -6.80
CA ALA A 120 6.19 1.15 -7.49
C ALA A 120 7.04 1.99 -6.52
N ALA A 121 6.39 2.86 -5.73
CA ALA A 121 7.07 3.70 -4.73
C ALA A 121 7.82 2.84 -3.71
N SER A 122 7.18 1.78 -3.23
CA SER A 122 7.78 0.85 -2.27
C SER A 122 8.99 0.12 -2.86
N ALA A 123 8.89 -0.38 -4.09
CA ALA A 123 10.00 -1.04 -4.76
C ALA A 123 11.21 -0.10 -4.94
N LEU A 124 10.98 1.17 -5.29
CA LEU A 124 12.03 2.18 -5.42
C LEU A 124 12.68 2.49 -4.07
N LEU A 125 11.91 2.63 -3.00
CA LEU A 125 12.42 2.87 -1.65
C LEU A 125 13.22 1.68 -1.11
N ILE A 126 12.75 0.45 -1.34
CA ILE A 126 13.46 -0.78 -0.97
C ILE A 126 14.79 -0.86 -1.73
N TYR A 127 14.77 -0.63 -3.04
CA TYR A 127 15.99 -0.59 -3.86
C TYR A 127 16.98 0.44 -3.32
N LYS A 128 16.51 1.67 -3.06
CA LYS A 128 17.34 2.74 -2.49
C LYS A 128 17.93 2.32 -1.14
N GLY A 129 17.11 1.79 -0.23
CA GLY A 129 17.55 1.37 1.09
C GLY A 129 18.59 0.24 1.06
N ILE A 130 18.36 -0.80 0.25
CA ILE A 130 19.32 -1.90 0.07
C ILE A 130 20.64 -1.38 -0.49
N ALA A 131 20.58 -0.55 -1.53
CA ALA A 131 21.78 0.02 -2.14
C ALA A 131 22.56 0.88 -1.14
N TYR A 132 21.89 1.68 -0.31
CA TYR A 132 22.52 2.43 0.77
C TYR A 132 23.29 1.52 1.74
N VAL A 133 22.67 0.44 2.22
CA VAL A 133 23.34 -0.50 3.14
C VAL A 133 24.52 -1.21 2.50
N VAL A 134 24.37 -1.66 1.25
CA VAL A 134 25.45 -2.35 0.52
C VAL A 134 26.63 -1.41 0.26
N PHE A 135 26.38 -0.20 -0.24
CA PHE A 135 27.45 0.76 -0.54
C PHE A 135 28.15 1.22 0.75
N PHE A 136 27.39 1.50 1.82
CA PHE A 136 27.97 1.91 3.10
C PHE A 136 28.79 0.79 3.75
N GLY A 137 28.38 -0.47 3.61
CA GLY A 137 29.16 -1.62 4.06
C GLY A 137 30.47 -1.79 3.27
N SER A 138 30.49 -1.43 1.99
CA SER A 138 31.69 -1.52 1.15
C SER A 138 32.68 -0.36 1.33
N ASP A 139 32.18 0.86 1.58
CA ASP A 139 33.01 2.06 1.75
C ASP A 139 32.37 3.02 2.77
N PRO A 140 32.67 2.85 4.08
CA PRO A 140 32.04 3.61 5.16
C PRO A 140 32.51 5.07 5.25
N ILE A 141 33.53 5.46 4.49
CA ILE A 141 34.05 6.84 4.43
C ILE A 141 33.29 7.64 3.35
N PHE A 142 32.54 6.96 2.48
CA PHE A 142 31.87 7.59 1.37
C PHE A 142 30.70 8.47 1.85
N PRO A 143 30.65 9.77 1.48
CA PRO A 143 29.60 10.68 1.92
C PRO A 143 28.24 10.23 1.40
N MET A 144 27.23 10.25 2.28
CA MET A 144 25.84 9.89 1.92
C MET A 144 25.27 10.71 0.75
N GLU A 145 25.77 11.93 0.55
CA GLU A 145 25.42 12.80 -0.57
C GLU A 145 25.86 12.20 -1.92
N GLY A 146 27.06 11.62 -1.98
CA GLY A 146 27.56 10.93 -3.18
C GLY A 146 26.85 9.61 -3.46
N MET A 147 26.15 9.01 -2.47
CA MET A 147 25.37 7.77 -2.70
C MET A 147 24.14 8.03 -3.56
N ASN A 148 23.47 9.17 -3.36
CA ASN A 148 22.37 9.58 -4.24
C ASN A 148 22.83 9.74 -5.70
N GLU A 149 24.07 10.16 -5.91
CA GLU A 149 24.68 10.31 -7.24
C GLU A 149 25.12 8.99 -7.88
N ARG A 150 25.17 7.87 -7.13
CA ARG A 150 25.49 6.53 -7.66
C ARG A 150 24.26 5.67 -7.86
N LEU A 151 23.13 6.02 -7.24
CA LEU A 151 21.85 5.36 -7.45
C LEU A 151 21.31 5.63 -8.86
N PHE A 152 20.51 4.69 -9.39
CA PHE A 152 19.87 4.83 -10.70
C PHE A 152 20.86 5.11 -11.85
N PHE A 153 21.99 4.40 -11.88
CA PHE A 153 23.07 4.60 -12.87
C PHE A 153 23.66 6.02 -12.84
N GLY A 154 23.53 6.71 -11.71
CA GLY A 154 23.92 8.11 -11.51
C GLY A 154 23.01 9.14 -12.18
N SER A 155 21.84 8.73 -12.65
CA SER A 155 20.88 9.64 -13.26
C SER A 155 19.85 10.13 -12.23
N GLN A 156 20.07 11.35 -11.72
CA GLN A 156 19.08 12.06 -10.90
C GLN A 156 17.75 12.27 -11.65
N PHE A 157 17.79 12.38 -12.98
CA PHE A 157 16.59 12.47 -13.80
C PHE A 157 15.77 11.18 -13.73
N LEU A 158 16.42 10.02 -13.84
CA LEU A 158 15.73 8.72 -13.78
C LEU A 158 15.11 8.50 -12.39
N GLU A 159 15.83 8.83 -11.31
CA GLU A 159 15.29 8.79 -9.95
C GLU A 159 14.02 9.63 -9.84
N LYS A 160 14.11 10.93 -10.17
CA LYS A 160 12.98 11.87 -10.07
C LYS A 160 11.81 11.46 -10.95
N PHE A 161 12.08 10.93 -12.14
CA PHE A 161 11.04 10.46 -13.05
C PHE A 161 10.30 9.25 -12.49
N LEU A 162 11.02 8.24 -11.98
CA LEU A 162 10.42 7.02 -11.42
C LEU A 162 9.63 7.31 -10.15
N PHE A 163 10.19 8.09 -9.22
CA PHE A 163 9.49 8.50 -8.01
C PHE A 163 8.28 9.39 -8.33
N GLY A 164 8.44 10.38 -9.23
CA GLY A 164 7.35 11.25 -9.64
C GLY A 164 6.20 10.49 -10.30
N LEU A 165 6.51 9.46 -11.09
CA LEU A 165 5.49 8.61 -11.69
C LEU A 165 4.75 7.78 -10.63
N ALA A 166 5.49 7.17 -9.69
CA ALA A 166 4.89 6.40 -8.61
C ALA A 166 3.99 7.25 -7.71
N ASP A 167 4.45 8.45 -7.35
CA ASP A 167 3.70 9.43 -6.57
C ASP A 167 2.44 9.91 -7.30
N LEU A 168 2.53 10.13 -8.62
CA LEU A 168 1.39 10.50 -9.44
C LEU A 168 0.30 9.42 -9.41
N PHE A 169 0.68 8.14 -9.58
CA PHE A 169 -0.27 7.03 -9.52
C PHE A 169 -0.90 6.89 -8.13
N LEU A 170 -0.08 7.03 -7.08
CA LEU A 170 -0.53 6.95 -5.69
C LEU A 170 -1.53 8.07 -5.37
N ALA A 171 -1.16 9.32 -5.66
CA ALA A 171 -2.01 10.49 -5.41
C ALA A 171 -3.29 10.44 -6.25
N ALA A 172 -3.19 10.14 -7.56
CA ALA A 172 -4.35 10.07 -8.44
C ALA A 172 -5.34 8.99 -8.00
N GLY A 173 -4.84 7.79 -7.64
CA GLY A 173 -5.68 6.70 -7.14
C GLY A 173 -6.38 7.06 -5.83
N LEU A 174 -5.64 7.64 -4.87
CA LEU A 174 -6.18 8.00 -3.56
C LEU A 174 -7.19 9.15 -3.64
N ILE A 175 -6.86 10.24 -4.35
CA ILE A 175 -7.76 11.39 -4.52
C ILE A 175 -9.04 10.96 -5.21
N TRP A 176 -8.96 10.11 -6.24
CA TRP A 176 -10.13 9.60 -6.92
C TRP A 176 -11.01 8.76 -5.98
N ALA A 177 -10.42 7.84 -5.21
CA ALA A 177 -11.16 7.04 -4.24
C ALA A 177 -11.88 7.92 -3.19
N LEU A 178 -11.17 8.89 -2.63
CA LEU A 178 -11.71 9.82 -1.63
C LEU A 178 -12.80 10.73 -2.21
N ALA A 179 -12.63 11.24 -3.43
CA ALA A 179 -13.63 12.06 -4.09
C ALA A 179 -14.95 11.28 -4.34
N LEU A 180 -14.85 9.99 -4.70
CA LEU A 180 -16.02 9.13 -4.83
C LEU A 180 -16.71 8.91 -3.48
N ILE A 181 -15.96 8.57 -2.43
CA ILE A 181 -16.50 8.36 -1.08
C ILE A 181 -17.19 9.64 -0.57
N TRP A 182 -16.55 10.79 -0.73
CA TRP A 182 -17.09 12.09 -0.32
C TRP A 182 -18.39 12.45 -1.05
N ARG A 183 -18.47 12.12 -2.34
CA ARG A 183 -19.69 12.35 -3.12
C ARG A 183 -20.85 11.48 -2.62
N VAL A 184 -20.56 10.24 -2.25
CA VAL A 184 -21.56 9.30 -1.73
C VAL A 184 -22.03 9.72 -0.34
N SER A 185 -21.12 10.11 0.55
CA SER A 185 -21.45 10.52 1.92
C SER A 185 -22.29 11.80 2.04
N ARG A 186 -22.51 12.52 0.94
CA ARG A 186 -23.34 13.74 0.88
C ARG A 186 -24.74 13.49 0.35
N ARG A 187 -25.08 12.25 -0.03
CA ARG A 187 -26.43 11.87 -0.44
C ARG A 187 -27.29 11.54 0.78
#